data_AF-A0A383V342-F1
#
_entry.id   AF-A0A383V342-F1
#
_cell.length_a   1.000
_cell.length_b   1.000
_cell.length_c   1.000
_cell.angle_alpha   90.00
_cell.angle_beta   90.00
_cell.angle_gamma   90.00
#
_symmetry.space_group_name_H-M   'P 1'
#
loop_
_entity.id
_entity.type
_entity.pdbx_description
1 polymer ?
#
loop_
_entity_poly.entity_id
_entity_poly.type
_entity_poly.pdbx_seq_one_letter_code
_entity_poly.pdbx_strand_id
1 'polypeptide(L)'
;MDLPLITEATNDYYRSIYADPLLGPIFRGVNMVVLRQHVSYFIHQVTMFDAPMTERQLDYLRKVHKPVIARHNVSQTHYDLMLGHLVEAMRTNGAQEHHLDMVQAKMQPLRDMFPPPNAISDTPADGTVVLRHPQCPFPHMHQGQQQQQQQQLSLYAGHPGQAGSVDTDGSSMQCGSSICTDYEHKEQQQACSAKPKVKAWAKRMLRSLRGKNTA
;
A
#
# COMPACT_ATOMS: atom_id res chain seq x y z
N MET A 1 8.24 -14.77 -5.63
CA MET A 1 6.83 -14.68 -5.18
C MET A 1 6.01 -13.88 -6.19
N ASP A 2 4.81 -14.31 -6.51
CA ASP A 2 3.95 -13.68 -7.51
C ASP A 2 3.18 -12.47 -6.94
N LEU A 3 2.79 -11.54 -7.83
CA LEU A 3 2.14 -10.29 -7.45
C LEU A 3 0.72 -10.47 -6.86
N PRO A 4 -0.11 -11.43 -7.34
CA PRO A 4 -1.41 -11.70 -6.72
C PRO A 4 -1.30 -12.09 -5.25
N LEU A 5 -0.40 -13.02 -4.90
CA LEU A 5 -0.15 -13.42 -3.50
C LEU A 5 0.25 -12.23 -2.63
N ILE A 6 1.16 -11.38 -3.11
CA ILE A 6 1.58 -10.18 -2.36
C ILE A 6 0.41 -9.23 -2.13
N THR A 7 -0.48 -9.09 -3.11
CA THR A 7 -1.65 -8.22 -3.01
C THR A 7 -2.62 -8.72 -1.95
N GLU A 8 -2.95 -10.02 -1.96
CA GLU A 8 -3.82 -10.62 -0.95
C GLU A 8 -3.19 -10.63 0.44
N ALA A 9 -1.91 -10.99 0.57
CA ALA A 9 -1.18 -10.89 1.83
C ALA A 9 -1.16 -9.44 2.37
N THR A 10 -1.04 -8.44 1.49
CA THR A 10 -1.11 -7.03 1.92
C THR A 10 -2.52 -6.66 2.40
N ASN A 11 -3.57 -7.18 1.77
CA ASN A 11 -4.94 -6.96 2.21
C ASN A 11 -5.17 -7.53 3.61
N ASP A 12 -4.76 -8.77 3.85
CA ASP A 12 -4.90 -9.45 5.15
C ASP A 12 -4.04 -8.80 6.23
N TYR A 13 -2.80 -8.44 5.91
CA TYR A 13 -1.92 -7.69 6.79
C TYR A 13 -2.61 -6.44 7.35
N TYR A 14 -3.26 -5.65 6.49
CA TYR A 14 -3.97 -4.46 6.95
C TYR A 14 -5.28 -4.76 7.69
N ARG A 15 -5.98 -5.86 7.39
CA ARG A 15 -7.12 -6.30 8.22
C ARG A 15 -6.65 -6.55 9.65
N SER A 16 -5.54 -7.24 9.84
CA SER A 16 -4.96 -7.50 11.15
C SER A 16 -4.51 -6.22 11.86
N ILE A 17 -3.85 -5.29 11.16
CA ILE A 17 -3.48 -3.98 11.73
C ILE A 17 -4.69 -3.23 12.28
N TYR A 18 -5.81 -3.21 11.56
CA TYR A 18 -7.00 -2.48 11.99
C TYR A 18 -7.75 -3.16 13.13
N ALA A 19 -7.67 -4.48 13.21
CA ALA A 19 -8.23 -5.26 14.32
C ALA A 19 -7.37 -5.16 15.59
N ASP A 20 -6.08 -4.84 15.45
CA ASP A 20 -5.15 -4.72 16.57
C ASP A 20 -5.40 -3.42 17.37
N PRO A 21 -5.69 -3.50 18.68
CA PRO A 21 -6.03 -2.35 19.50
C PRO A 21 -4.85 -1.36 19.69
N LEU A 22 -3.61 -1.82 19.55
CA LEU A 22 -2.41 -0.98 19.67
C LEU A 22 -2.06 -0.32 18.32
N LEU A 23 -2.30 -0.99 17.20
CA LEU A 23 -1.93 -0.47 15.88
C LEU A 23 -3.04 0.34 15.21
N GLY A 24 -4.30 -0.08 15.30
CA GLY A 24 -5.43 0.55 14.62
C GLY A 24 -5.53 2.08 14.81
N PRO A 25 -5.35 2.63 16.02
CA PRO A 25 -5.36 4.08 16.24
C PRO A 25 -4.30 4.87 15.44
N ILE A 26 -3.15 4.27 15.11
CA ILE A 26 -2.05 4.91 14.36
C ILE A 26 -2.47 5.20 12.91
N PHE A 27 -3.32 4.35 12.33
CA PHE A 27 -3.71 4.41 10.93
C PHE A 27 -5.04 5.16 10.67
N ARG A 28 -5.65 5.76 11.70
CA ARG A 28 -6.91 6.52 11.54
C ARG A 28 -6.74 7.68 10.57
N GLY A 29 -7.60 7.73 9.55
CA GLY A 29 -7.60 8.79 8.54
C GLY A 29 -6.55 8.64 7.43
N VAL A 30 -5.81 7.52 7.41
CA VAL A 30 -4.86 7.23 6.32
C VAL A 30 -5.60 6.71 5.08
N ASN A 31 -5.20 7.16 3.89
CA ASN A 31 -5.74 6.64 2.63
C ASN A 31 -5.21 5.22 2.37
N MET A 32 -6.06 4.23 2.64
CA MET A 32 -5.68 2.82 2.57
C MET A 32 -5.43 2.29 1.17
N VAL A 33 -6.07 2.86 0.15
CA VAL A 33 -5.83 2.44 -1.23
C VAL A 33 -4.39 2.74 -1.61
N VAL A 34 -3.93 3.95 -1.32
CA VAL A 34 -2.55 4.38 -1.61
C VAL A 34 -1.54 3.64 -0.74
N LEU A 35 -1.84 3.50 0.56
CA LEU A 35 -0.94 2.83 1.49
C LEU A 35 -0.74 1.34 1.15
N ARG A 36 -1.80 0.62 0.79
CA ARG A 36 -1.70 -0.78 0.34
C ARG A 36 -0.83 -0.91 -0.90
N GLN A 37 -1.04 -0.07 -1.90
CA GLN A 37 -0.21 -0.07 -3.12
C GLN A 37 1.28 0.13 -2.81
N HIS A 38 1.61 1.08 -1.92
CA HIS A 38 3.00 1.31 -1.52
C HIS A 38 3.62 0.11 -0.80
N VAL A 39 2.89 -0.53 0.10
CA VAL A 39 3.38 -1.68 0.86
C VAL A 39 3.50 -2.92 -0.02
N SER A 40 2.53 -3.20 -0.90
CA SER A 40 2.65 -4.30 -1.86
C SER A 40 3.89 -4.14 -2.75
N TYR A 41 4.16 -2.91 -3.23
CA TYR A 41 5.36 -2.64 -4.00
C TYR A 41 6.64 -2.84 -3.17
N PHE A 42 6.64 -2.38 -1.91
CA PHE A 42 7.78 -2.55 -1.01
C PHE A 42 8.07 -4.03 -0.71
N ILE A 43 7.04 -4.82 -0.36
CA ILE A 43 7.15 -6.28 -0.14
C ILE A 43 7.67 -6.96 -1.41
N HIS A 44 7.12 -6.61 -2.57
CA HIS A 44 7.59 -7.15 -3.84
C HIS A 44 9.08 -6.84 -4.09
N GLN A 45 9.54 -5.62 -3.81
CA GLN A 45 10.97 -5.29 -3.94
C GLN A 45 11.85 -6.08 -2.97
N VAL A 46 11.47 -6.16 -1.70
CA VAL A 46 12.23 -6.86 -0.66
C VAL A 46 12.34 -8.35 -0.95
N THR A 47 11.31 -8.94 -1.54
CA THR A 47 11.25 -10.38 -1.81
C THR A 47 11.87 -10.78 -3.14
N MET A 48 11.94 -9.86 -4.10
CA MET A 48 12.55 -10.12 -5.42
C MET A 48 14.07 -9.92 -5.46
N PHE A 49 14.60 -8.99 -4.67
CA PHE A 49 16.03 -8.65 -4.71
C PHE A 49 16.73 -9.11 -3.44
N ASP A 50 17.74 -9.95 -3.56
CA ASP A 50 18.51 -10.46 -2.40
C ASP A 50 19.49 -9.44 -1.80
N ALA A 51 19.51 -8.22 -2.30
CA ALA A 51 20.35 -7.17 -1.77
C ALA A 51 19.78 -6.63 -0.44
N PRO A 52 20.63 -6.38 0.57
CA PRO A 52 20.22 -5.65 1.76
C PRO A 52 19.81 -4.21 1.38
N MET A 53 18.98 -3.59 2.22
CA MET A 53 18.67 -2.17 2.06
C MET A 53 19.94 -1.33 2.22
N THR A 54 20.17 -0.44 1.27
CA THR A 54 21.25 0.55 1.34
C THR A 54 21.00 1.56 2.46
N GLU A 55 22.05 2.15 3.01
CA GLU A 55 21.93 3.21 4.04
C GLU A 55 21.03 4.36 3.58
N ARG A 56 21.11 4.71 2.29
CA ARG A 56 20.24 5.74 1.69
C ARG A 56 18.75 5.37 1.74
N GLN A 57 18.40 4.10 1.56
CA GLN A 57 17.01 3.62 1.68
C GLN A 57 16.55 3.67 3.13
N LEU A 58 17.42 3.26 4.06
CA LEU A 58 17.14 3.34 5.51
C LEU A 58 16.93 4.78 5.97
N ASP A 59 17.78 5.72 5.53
CA ASP A 59 17.63 7.16 5.78
C ASP A 59 16.29 7.71 5.28
N TYR A 60 15.90 7.32 4.07
CA TYR A 60 14.61 7.71 3.51
C TYR A 60 13.46 7.19 4.36
N LEU A 61 13.50 5.92 4.77
CA LEU A 61 12.49 5.31 5.63
C LEU A 61 12.43 6.00 7.00
N ARG A 62 13.57 6.33 7.61
CA ARG A 62 13.63 7.16 8.83
C ARG A 62 12.93 8.49 8.65
N LYS A 63 13.24 9.20 7.57
CA LYS A 63 12.67 10.52 7.29
C LYS A 63 11.15 10.49 7.12
N VAL A 64 10.61 9.51 6.41
CA VAL A 64 9.15 9.44 6.15
C VAL A 64 8.36 8.94 7.35
N HIS A 65 8.93 8.07 8.20
CA HIS A 65 8.24 7.55 9.39
C HIS A 65 8.40 8.44 10.63
N LYS A 66 9.43 9.29 10.71
CA LYS A 66 9.68 10.19 11.84
C LYS A 66 8.44 10.98 12.32
N PRO A 67 7.63 11.60 11.44
CA PRO A 67 6.43 12.32 11.89
C PRO A 67 5.37 11.40 12.52
N VAL A 68 5.20 10.19 12.01
CA VAL A 68 4.24 9.21 12.54
C VAL A 68 4.72 8.68 13.89
N ILE A 69 6.02 8.35 13.99
CA ILE A 69 6.67 7.92 15.24
C ILE A 69 6.45 8.95 16.34
N ALA A 70 6.75 10.22 16.05
CA ALA A 70 6.59 11.31 17.01
C ALA A 70 5.12 11.59 17.37
N ARG A 71 4.21 11.55 16.40
CA ARG A 71 2.79 11.88 16.62
C ARG A 71 2.04 10.81 17.41
N HIS A 72 2.36 9.55 17.19
CA HIS A 72 1.63 8.41 17.75
C HIS A 72 2.43 7.64 18.81
N ASN A 73 3.60 8.14 19.20
CA ASN A 73 4.51 7.46 20.12
C ASN A 73 4.78 6.01 19.69
N VAL A 74 5.03 5.81 18.40
CA VAL A 74 5.29 4.47 17.85
C VAL A 74 6.64 3.99 18.38
N SER A 75 6.68 2.75 18.85
CA SER A 75 7.85 2.12 19.48
C SER A 75 8.24 0.83 18.77
N GLN A 76 9.35 0.22 19.19
CA GLN A 76 9.76 -1.11 18.76
C GLN A 76 8.67 -2.16 18.96
N THR A 77 7.85 -2.07 20.01
CA THR A 77 6.71 -2.98 20.22
C THR A 77 5.72 -2.92 19.06
N HIS A 78 5.40 -1.71 18.59
CA HIS A 78 4.49 -1.54 17.45
C HIS A 78 5.11 -2.07 16.16
N TYR A 79 6.42 -1.86 15.98
CA TYR A 79 7.16 -2.44 14.86
C TYR A 79 7.12 -3.97 14.88
N ASP A 80 7.39 -4.59 16.03
CA ASP A 80 7.40 -6.05 16.20
C ASP A 80 6.01 -6.63 15.89
N LEU A 81 4.92 -5.97 16.34
CA LEU A 81 3.54 -6.35 16.00
C LEU A 81 3.25 -6.22 14.50
N MET A 82 3.62 -5.10 13.87
CA MET A 82 3.44 -4.93 12.42
C MET A 82 4.20 -5.99 11.62
N LEU A 83 5.44 -6.29 11.97
CA LEU A 83 6.22 -7.33 11.31
C LEU A 83 5.59 -8.72 11.51
N GLY A 84 5.11 -9.02 12.72
CA GLY A 84 4.40 -10.26 13.02
C GLY A 84 3.15 -10.43 12.14
N HIS A 85 2.29 -9.42 12.07
CA HIS A 85 1.09 -9.43 11.23
C HIS A 85 1.43 -9.59 9.74
N LEU A 86 2.52 -8.99 9.26
CA LEU A 86 2.96 -9.12 7.87
C LEU A 86 3.39 -10.56 7.57
N VAL A 87 4.26 -11.13 8.41
CA VAL A 87 4.77 -12.50 8.23
C VAL A 87 3.62 -13.50 8.27
N GLU A 88 2.69 -13.34 9.20
CA GLU A 88 1.53 -14.22 9.29
C GLU A 88 0.62 -14.10 8.07
N ALA A 89 0.30 -12.88 7.62
CA ALA A 89 -0.50 -12.69 6.42
C ALA A 89 0.14 -13.31 5.17
N MET A 90 1.46 -13.19 5.02
CA MET A 90 2.20 -13.83 3.94
C MET A 90 2.15 -15.37 4.04
N ARG A 91 2.32 -15.92 5.24
CA ARG A 91 2.24 -17.37 5.50
C ARG A 91 0.86 -17.92 5.16
N THR A 92 -0.21 -17.28 5.65
CA THR A 92 -1.60 -17.69 5.37
C THR A 92 -1.91 -17.68 3.87
N ASN A 93 -1.31 -16.76 3.11
CA ASN A 93 -1.47 -16.65 1.67
C ASN A 93 -0.51 -17.56 0.86
N GLY A 94 0.21 -18.47 1.52
CA GLY A 94 1.00 -19.51 0.85
C GLY A 94 2.44 -19.12 0.51
N ALA A 95 2.98 -18.05 1.11
CA ALA A 95 4.40 -17.76 0.97
C ALA A 95 5.23 -18.88 1.63
N GLN A 96 6.23 -19.38 0.88
CA GLN A 96 7.18 -20.37 1.39
C GLN A 96 8.07 -19.77 2.49
N GLU A 97 8.49 -20.59 3.46
CA GLU A 97 9.28 -20.16 4.64
C GLU A 97 10.55 -19.37 4.25
N HIS A 98 11.26 -19.76 3.19
CA HIS A 98 12.44 -19.01 2.74
C HIS A 98 12.13 -17.55 2.35
N HIS A 99 10.93 -17.25 1.84
CA HIS A 99 10.52 -15.87 1.57
C HIS A 99 10.23 -15.11 2.88
N LEU A 100 9.68 -15.79 3.90
CA LEU A 100 9.39 -15.21 5.20
C LEU A 100 10.71 -14.84 5.92
N ASP A 101 11.67 -15.76 5.92
CA ASP A 101 13.02 -15.55 6.48
C ASP A 101 13.71 -14.35 5.81
N MET A 102 13.67 -14.27 4.48
CA MET A 102 14.21 -13.13 3.74
C MET A 102 13.55 -11.81 4.12
N VAL A 103 12.22 -11.79 4.27
CA VAL A 103 11.49 -10.58 4.68
C VAL A 103 11.88 -10.18 6.08
N GLN A 104 11.87 -11.11 7.04
CA GLN A 104 12.27 -10.83 8.43
C GLN A 104 13.70 -10.28 8.49
N ALA A 105 14.66 -10.95 7.85
CA ALA A 105 16.05 -10.53 7.82
C ALA A 105 16.23 -9.13 7.23
N LYS A 106 15.52 -8.81 6.13
CA LYS A 106 15.59 -7.49 5.50
C LYS A 106 14.87 -6.41 6.27
N MET A 107 13.79 -6.73 6.97
CA MET A 107 13.08 -5.76 7.80
C MET A 107 13.85 -5.42 9.06
N GLN A 108 14.61 -6.36 9.62
CA GLN A 108 15.25 -6.23 10.94
C GLN A 108 16.00 -4.89 11.18
N PRO A 109 16.80 -4.35 10.23
CA PRO A 109 17.48 -3.06 10.43
C PRO A 109 16.53 -1.86 10.60
N LEU A 110 15.26 -1.97 10.18
CA LEU A 110 14.25 -0.93 10.36
C LEU A 110 13.80 -0.81 11.82
N ARG A 111 14.00 -1.85 12.63
CA ARG A 111 13.61 -1.86 14.04
C ARG A 111 14.31 -0.76 14.84
N ASP A 112 15.56 -0.47 14.50
CA ASP A 112 16.38 0.55 15.17
C ASP A 112 15.91 1.98 14.90
N MET A 113 15.01 2.18 13.92
CA MET A 113 14.39 3.48 13.67
C MET A 113 13.35 3.85 14.72
N PHE A 114 12.90 2.88 15.52
CA PHE A 114 11.85 3.06 16.52
C PHE A 114 12.46 3.15 17.92
N PRO A 115 11.93 4.04 18.78
CA PRO A 115 12.30 4.08 20.20
C PRO A 115 12.04 2.73 20.88
N PRO A 116 12.89 2.32 21.85
CA PRO A 116 12.65 1.09 22.60
C PRO A 116 11.35 1.17 23.43
N PRO A 117 10.75 0.04 23.82
CA PRO A 117 9.42 -0.03 24.43
C PRO A 117 9.21 0.87 25.66
N ASN A 118 10.28 1.17 26.40
CA ASN A 118 10.24 1.92 27.67
C ASN A 118 10.71 3.38 27.55
N ALA A 119 11.03 3.88 26.36
CA ALA A 119 11.50 5.27 26.20
C ALA A 119 10.36 6.32 26.25
N ILE A 120 9.10 5.90 26.39
CA ILE A 120 7.92 6.79 26.29
C ILE A 120 7.40 7.21 27.68
N SER A 121 8.00 6.72 28.77
CA SER A 121 7.42 6.79 30.12
C SER A 121 7.88 7.94 31.03
N ASP A 122 8.35 9.08 30.51
CA ASP A 122 8.73 10.22 31.37
C ASP A 122 8.11 11.57 30.97
N THR A 123 6.99 11.56 30.24
CA THR A 123 6.17 12.79 30.19
C THR A 123 5.23 12.74 31.40
N PRO A 124 5.39 13.63 32.40
CA PRO A 124 4.59 13.59 33.61
C PRO A 124 3.12 13.65 33.27
N ALA A 125 2.36 12.77 33.91
CA ALA A 125 0.90 12.65 33.83
C ALA A 125 0.16 13.85 34.47
N ASP A 126 0.72 15.06 34.37
CA ASP A 126 -0.01 16.26 34.71
C ASP A 126 -0.93 16.57 33.53
N GLY A 127 -2.15 16.06 33.66
CA GLY A 127 -3.21 15.93 32.66
C GLY A 127 -3.77 17.24 32.12
N THR A 128 -2.92 18.22 31.81
CA THR A 128 -3.30 19.46 31.14
C THR A 128 -2.63 19.53 29.77
N VAL A 129 -2.97 18.58 28.89
CA VAL A 129 -2.86 18.85 27.44
C VAL A 129 -3.96 19.84 27.10
N VAL A 130 -3.69 21.13 27.29
CA VAL A 130 -4.44 22.17 26.59
C VAL A 130 -4.29 21.82 25.12
N LEU A 131 -5.38 21.34 24.51
CA LEU A 131 -5.57 21.29 23.07
C LEU A 131 -5.50 22.73 22.52
N ARG A 132 -4.32 23.34 22.55
CA ARG A 132 -3.99 24.42 21.63
C ARG A 132 -3.86 23.72 20.30
N HIS A 133 -4.98 23.65 19.59
CA HIS A 133 -4.99 23.51 18.16
C HIS A 133 -3.91 24.46 17.63
N PRO A 134 -2.80 23.99 17.04
CA PRO A 134 -2.06 24.86 16.16
C PRO A 134 -3.06 25.21 15.07
N GLN A 135 -3.53 26.47 15.07
CA GLN A 135 -4.03 27.07 13.85
C GLN A 135 -2.85 27.00 12.88
N CYS A 136 -2.73 25.89 12.17
CA CYS A 136 -1.92 25.84 10.98
C CYS A 136 -2.61 26.80 10.01
N PRO A 137 -1.98 27.91 9.60
CA PRO A 137 -2.45 28.66 8.45
C PRO A 137 -2.16 27.78 7.24
N PHE A 138 -3.04 26.82 6.95
CA PHE A 138 -3.08 26.20 5.64
C PHE A 138 -3.74 27.24 4.72
N PRO A 139 -3.00 27.87 3.78
CA PRO A 139 -3.66 28.57 2.70
C PRO A 139 -4.53 27.54 1.97
N HIS A 140 -5.80 27.89 1.75
CA HIS A 140 -6.79 27.09 1.05
C HIS A 140 -6.21 26.30 -0.13
N MET A 141 -5.97 25.00 0.06
CA MET A 141 -5.57 24.07 -1.00
C MET A 141 -6.67 23.07 -1.36
N HIS A 142 -7.94 23.42 -1.12
CA HIS A 142 -9.06 22.50 -1.32
C HIS A 142 -9.73 22.55 -2.70
N GLN A 143 -9.38 23.49 -3.59
CA GLN A 143 -10.09 23.60 -4.87
C GLN A 143 -9.48 22.78 -6.02
N GLY A 144 -8.17 22.51 -5.98
CA GLY A 144 -7.48 21.78 -7.07
C GLY A 144 -7.68 20.26 -7.06
N GLN A 145 -7.67 19.62 -5.89
CA GLN A 145 -7.79 18.17 -5.79
C GLN A 145 -9.22 17.66 -6.00
N GLN A 146 -10.23 18.41 -5.54
CA GLN A 146 -11.63 18.01 -5.71
C GLN A 146 -12.08 18.15 -7.18
N GLN A 147 -11.59 19.18 -7.89
CA GLN A 147 -11.84 19.35 -9.32
C GLN A 147 -11.14 18.27 -10.17
N GLN A 148 -9.95 17.82 -9.76
CA GLN A 148 -9.24 16.72 -10.44
C GLN A 148 -9.88 15.34 -10.17
N GLN A 149 -10.65 15.20 -9.09
CA GLN A 149 -11.42 13.99 -8.80
C GLN A 149 -12.80 14.00 -9.51
N GLN A 150 -13.45 15.16 -9.66
CA GLN A 150 -14.66 15.29 -10.46
C GLN A 150 -14.41 15.08 -11.97
N GLN A 151 -13.27 15.54 -12.50
CA GLN A 151 -12.88 15.25 -13.89
C GLN A 151 -12.61 13.76 -14.15
N GLN A 152 -12.25 13.00 -13.10
CA GLN A 152 -12.10 11.54 -13.22
C GLN A 152 -13.45 10.84 -13.31
N LEU A 153 -14.51 11.35 -12.66
CA LEU A 153 -15.85 10.74 -12.71
C LEU A 153 -16.63 11.10 -13.98
N SER A 154 -16.40 12.27 -14.59
CA SER A 154 -17.06 12.65 -15.85
C SER A 154 -16.62 11.82 -17.05
N LEU A 155 -15.42 11.23 -17.01
CA LEU A 155 -14.93 10.31 -18.06
C LEU A 155 -15.59 8.93 -18.03
N TYR A 156 -16.37 8.60 -16.99
CA TYR A 156 -17.10 7.33 -16.87
C TYR A 156 -18.60 7.42 -17.19
N ALA A 157 -19.14 8.62 -17.46
CA ALA A 157 -20.59 8.83 -17.57
C ALA A 157 -21.15 8.95 -19.00
N GLY A 158 -20.35 8.66 -20.05
CA GLY A 158 -20.75 8.92 -21.43
C GLY A 158 -20.60 7.74 -22.38
N HIS A 159 -21.56 6.81 -22.38
CA HIS A 159 -21.95 6.10 -23.60
C HIS A 159 -23.45 5.71 -23.55
N PRO A 160 -24.34 6.46 -24.21
CA PRO A 160 -25.65 5.95 -24.58
C PRO A 160 -25.50 4.91 -25.70
N GLY A 161 -26.32 3.87 -25.63
CA GLY A 161 -26.20 2.64 -26.40
C GLY A 161 -26.32 2.78 -27.92
N GLN A 162 -25.79 1.77 -28.61
CA GLN A 162 -26.28 1.37 -29.92
C GLN A 162 -27.05 0.06 -29.75
N ALA A 163 -28.35 0.15 -30.02
CA ALA A 163 -29.23 -0.99 -30.21
C ALA A 163 -28.84 -1.70 -31.52
N GLY A 164 -28.37 -2.94 -31.40
CA GLY A 164 -28.15 -3.83 -32.53
C GLY A 164 -29.46 -4.51 -32.93
N SER A 165 -29.78 -4.39 -34.22
CA SER A 165 -30.88 -5.03 -34.94
C SER A 165 -30.87 -6.55 -34.75
N VAL A 166 -32.06 -7.12 -34.57
CA VAL A 166 -32.34 -8.56 -34.48
C VAL A 166 -32.70 -9.03 -35.88
N ASP A 167 -31.85 -9.86 -36.48
CA ASP A 167 -32.23 -10.70 -37.62
C ASP A 167 -32.66 -12.06 -37.06
N THR A 168 -33.95 -12.35 -37.21
CA THR A 168 -34.55 -13.66 -37.00
C THR A 168 -34.26 -14.53 -38.21
N ASP A 169 -33.59 -15.68 -38.00
CA ASP A 169 -33.96 -16.90 -38.70
C ASP A 169 -33.53 -18.13 -37.90
N GLY A 170 -34.48 -19.05 -37.78
CA GLY A 170 -34.41 -20.19 -36.86
C GLY A 170 -33.53 -21.32 -37.34
N SER A 171 -33.08 -22.16 -36.41
CA SER A 171 -33.51 -23.57 -36.32
C SER A 171 -32.67 -24.34 -35.30
N SER A 172 -33.38 -25.21 -34.58
CA SER A 172 -32.91 -26.44 -33.91
C SER A 172 -32.23 -26.36 -32.53
N MET A 173 -32.92 -27.03 -31.60
CA MET A 173 -32.52 -27.36 -30.23
C MET A 173 -31.22 -28.16 -30.16
N GLN A 174 -30.39 -27.86 -29.16
CA GLN A 174 -29.89 -28.86 -28.21
C GLN A 174 -29.37 -28.18 -26.92
N CYS A 175 -29.75 -28.78 -25.80
CA CYS A 175 -29.50 -28.33 -24.43
C CYS A 175 -28.21 -28.98 -23.92
N GLY A 176 -27.32 -28.24 -23.25
CA GLY A 176 -26.16 -28.82 -22.57
C GLY A 176 -25.11 -27.82 -22.09
N SER A 177 -25.21 -27.45 -20.81
CA SER A 177 -24.14 -27.06 -19.87
C SER A 177 -22.79 -26.56 -20.40
N SER A 178 -22.42 -25.32 -20.10
CA SER A 178 -21.45 -25.00 -19.02
C SER A 178 -20.97 -23.56 -19.14
N ILE A 179 -21.38 -22.75 -18.18
CA ILE A 179 -20.94 -21.38 -17.92
C ILE A 179 -19.53 -21.45 -17.32
N CYS A 180 -18.54 -20.82 -17.94
CA CYS A 180 -17.34 -20.21 -17.34
C CYS A 180 -16.34 -19.85 -18.45
N THR A 181 -16.29 -18.59 -18.88
CA THR A 181 -15.06 -17.86 -19.31
C THR A 181 -15.43 -16.47 -19.82
N ASP A 182 -15.81 -15.53 -18.94
CA ASP A 182 -15.95 -14.11 -19.32
C ASP A 182 -15.34 -13.13 -18.31
N TYR A 183 -14.73 -13.62 -17.21
CA TYR A 183 -14.17 -12.75 -16.17
C TYR A 183 -12.70 -12.38 -16.38
N GLU A 184 -11.92 -13.14 -17.16
CA GLU A 184 -10.47 -12.88 -17.33
C GLU A 184 -10.14 -11.76 -18.33
N HIS A 185 -11.06 -11.34 -19.20
CA HIS A 185 -10.75 -10.34 -20.22
C HIS A 185 -10.83 -8.89 -19.74
N LYS A 186 -11.54 -8.61 -18.64
CA LYS A 186 -11.71 -7.23 -18.12
C LYS A 186 -10.58 -6.78 -17.19
N GLU A 187 -9.89 -7.68 -16.50
CA GLU A 187 -8.72 -7.31 -15.67
C GLU A 187 -7.46 -7.02 -16.50
N GLN A 188 -7.26 -7.71 -17.62
CA GLN A 188 -6.10 -7.46 -18.48
C GLN A 188 -6.16 -6.11 -19.23
N GLN A 189 -7.35 -5.56 -19.46
CA GLN A 189 -7.50 -4.24 -20.06
C GLN A 189 -7.34 -3.09 -19.04
N GLN A 190 -7.68 -3.30 -17.76
CA GLN A 190 -7.42 -2.32 -16.69
C GLN A 190 -5.92 -2.18 -16.37
N ALA A 191 -5.13 -3.24 -16.49
CA ALA A 191 -3.67 -3.19 -16.32
C ALA A 191 -2.94 -2.37 -17.42
N CYS A 192 -3.60 -2.11 -18.55
CA CYS A 192 -2.96 -1.43 -19.68
C CYS A 192 -3.05 0.10 -19.68
N SER A 193 -3.92 0.72 -18.88
CA SER A 193 -4.19 2.17 -18.94
C SER A 193 -3.50 3.02 -17.84
N ALA A 194 -3.00 2.41 -16.75
CA ALA A 194 -2.34 3.13 -15.64
C ALA A 194 -0.88 3.60 -15.92
N LYS A 195 -0.45 3.62 -17.18
CA LYS A 195 0.98 3.58 -17.55
C LYS A 195 1.79 4.89 -17.48
N PRO A 196 1.25 6.15 -17.45
CA PRO A 196 2.15 7.32 -17.44
C PRO A 196 2.78 7.61 -16.07
N LYS A 197 1.99 7.58 -14.99
CA LYS A 197 2.41 8.11 -13.68
C LYS A 197 3.23 7.12 -12.85
N VAL A 198 2.88 5.83 -12.89
CA VAL A 198 3.66 4.77 -12.23
C VAL A 198 5.03 4.62 -12.90
N LYS A 199 5.09 4.69 -14.24
CA LYS A 199 6.35 4.72 -14.98
C LYS A 199 7.18 5.96 -14.64
N ALA A 200 6.56 7.13 -14.48
CA ALA A 200 7.29 8.35 -14.12
C ALA A 200 7.92 8.27 -12.72
N TRP A 201 7.19 7.74 -11.74
CA TRP A 201 7.69 7.52 -10.39
C TRP A 201 8.79 6.44 -10.34
N ALA A 202 8.57 5.27 -10.96
CA ALA A 202 9.56 4.20 -11.05
C ALA A 202 10.82 4.65 -11.80
N LYS A 203 10.69 5.44 -12.88
CA LYS A 203 11.81 6.02 -13.64
C LYS A 203 12.54 7.12 -12.85
N ARG A 204 11.88 7.81 -11.90
CA ARG A 204 12.53 8.76 -10.97
C ARG A 204 13.30 8.03 -9.88
N MET A 205 12.74 6.95 -9.33
CA MET A 205 13.42 6.04 -8.42
C MET A 205 14.66 5.39 -9.06
N LEU A 206 14.52 4.79 -10.24
CA LEU A 206 15.63 4.14 -10.95
C LEU A 206 16.74 5.11 -11.38
N ARG A 207 16.41 6.34 -11.81
CA ARG A 207 17.42 7.38 -12.09
C ARG A 207 18.16 7.84 -10.84
N SER A 208 17.46 7.92 -9.71
CA SER A 208 18.06 8.21 -8.42
C SER A 208 19.06 7.12 -7.99
N LEU A 209 18.86 5.86 -8.39
CA LEU A 209 19.75 4.74 -8.08
C LEU A 209 20.97 4.66 -9.03
N ARG A 210 20.85 5.10 -10.30
CA ARG A 210 21.90 4.93 -11.31
C ARG A 210 22.93 6.07 -11.38
N GLY A 211 22.68 7.21 -10.73
CA GLY A 211 23.50 8.43 -10.85
C GLY A 211 24.68 8.59 -9.88
N LYS A 212 25.25 7.53 -9.29
CA LYS A 212 26.32 7.65 -8.28
C LYS A 212 27.52 6.69 -8.43
N ASN A 213 27.78 6.17 -9.63
CA ASN A 213 28.97 5.32 -9.89
C ASN A 213 30.05 6.03 -10.74
N THR A 214 30.18 7.35 -10.60
CA THR A 214 31.28 8.11 -11.20
C THR A 214 31.85 9.07 -10.16
N ALA A 215 32.69 8.52 -9.28
CA ALA A 215 33.77 9.21 -8.56
C ALA A 215 34.70 8.13 -8.01
#